data_AF-A0A7S0RQG0-F1
#
_entry.id   AF-A0A7S0RQG0-F1
#
_cell.length_a   1.000
_cell.length_b   1.000
_cell.length_c   1.000
_cell.angle_alpha   90.00
_cell.angle_beta   90.00
_cell.angle_gamma   90.00
#
_symmetry.space_group_name_H-M   'P 1'
#
loop_
_entity.id
_entity.type
_entity.pdbx_description
1 polymer ?
#
loop_
_entity_poly.entity_id
_entity_poly.type
_entity_poly.pdbx_seq_one_letter_code
_entity_poly.pdbx_strand_id
1 'polypeptide(L)'
;MSLAMHRGGQWHTTSSNRARLGSCRQPLIRVTPTSFSDVSSLARTGVCAHAAAAAAALAGIDPQAARAKLQLYNTMTRTKETFTTRPETPDRVQMYVCGVTVYDYSHIGHARVYTAFDVLYRLLAAGLGYDVQYVRNFTDVDDKIIARAADAGEDPLALAGRFIAEFHEDMRALGCLPPTLEPRATDFIPEMVATISRIIANGHAYAVEGGDVFFNVGSLPGYGALSGRVQEDNRAGERVAVDARKRGPADFALWKASKPGE
;
A
#
# COMPACT_ATOMS: atom_id res chain seq x y z
N MET A 1 11.02 -26.62 17.06
CA MET A 1 12.39 -27.17 17.03
C MET A 1 13.34 -26.00 17.04
N SER A 2 14.08 -25.89 18.14
CA SER A 2 14.95 -24.77 18.48
C SER A 2 16.30 -24.92 17.77
N LEU A 3 16.86 -23.83 17.25
CA LEU A 3 18.31 -23.68 17.17
C LEU A 3 18.66 -22.19 17.29
N ALA A 4 19.12 -21.82 18.48
CA ALA A 4 19.86 -20.59 18.73
C ALA A 4 21.35 -20.87 18.52
N MET A 5 22.06 -19.95 17.86
CA MET A 5 23.51 -19.81 17.98
C MET A 5 23.83 -18.33 18.25
N HIS A 6 24.41 -18.08 19.42
CA HIS A 6 25.08 -16.84 19.77
C HIS A 6 26.50 -16.82 19.17
N ARG A 7 26.91 -15.68 18.58
CA ARG A 7 27.98 -14.78 19.07
C ARG A 7 28.48 -13.87 17.95
N GLY A 8 28.44 -12.57 18.23
CA GLY A 8 29.49 -11.58 17.93
C GLY A 8 30.02 -11.48 16.50
N GLY A 9 29.49 -10.51 15.74
CA GLY A 9 30.15 -9.93 14.57
C GLY A 9 29.75 -8.46 14.47
N GLN A 10 30.61 -7.57 14.98
CA GLN A 10 30.53 -6.14 14.70
C GLN A 10 30.79 -5.92 13.21
N TRP A 11 29.81 -5.39 12.49
CA TRP A 11 30.02 -4.90 11.14
C TRP A 11 30.35 -3.41 11.22
N HIS A 12 31.63 -3.10 11.10
CA HIS A 12 32.09 -1.76 10.78
C HIS A 12 31.64 -1.42 9.35
N THR A 13 30.77 -0.42 9.19
CA THR A 13 30.47 0.15 7.89
C THR A 13 31.59 1.12 7.51
N THR A 14 32.56 0.64 6.73
CA THR A 14 33.50 1.52 6.05
C THR A 14 32.75 2.32 4.99
N SER A 15 32.77 3.63 5.19
CA SER A 15 32.42 4.64 4.20
C SER A 15 33.25 4.48 2.92
N SER A 16 32.64 4.85 1.79
CA SER A 16 33.20 4.96 0.43
C SER A 16 33.03 3.74 -0.49
N ASN A 17 31.87 3.69 -1.15
CA ASN A 17 31.82 3.41 -2.59
C ASN A 17 30.52 3.97 -3.20
N ARG A 18 30.47 5.29 -3.38
CA ARG A 18 29.46 5.94 -4.24
C ARG A 18 29.89 5.75 -5.69
N ALA A 19 29.27 4.82 -6.40
CA ALA A 19 29.26 4.85 -7.85
C ALA A 19 28.48 6.10 -8.31
N ARG A 20 29.19 7.07 -8.90
CA ARG A 20 28.58 8.24 -9.55
C ARG A 20 27.82 7.76 -10.78
N LEU A 21 26.50 7.72 -10.72
CA LEU A 21 25.65 7.67 -11.92
C LEU A 21 25.28 9.11 -12.28
N GLY A 22 25.72 9.53 -13.46
CA GLY A 22 25.57 10.90 -13.97
C GLY A 22 24.11 11.31 -14.13
N SER A 23 23.82 12.57 -13.81
CA SER A 23 22.51 13.18 -14.01
C SER A 23 22.19 13.30 -15.50
N CYS A 24 21.16 12.61 -15.99
CA CYS A 24 20.54 12.94 -17.26
C CYS A 24 19.31 13.81 -16.98
N ARG A 25 19.44 15.13 -17.18
CA ARG A 25 18.29 16.05 -17.27
C ARG A 25 17.78 16.00 -18.71
N GLN A 26 16.53 15.61 -18.94
CA GLN A 26 15.82 15.86 -20.20
C GLN A 26 14.33 16.18 -19.96
N PRO A 27 13.70 16.96 -20.86
CA PRO A 27 12.52 17.77 -20.56
C PRO A 27 11.20 17.01 -20.67
N LEU A 28 10.20 17.50 -19.95
CA LEU A 28 8.78 17.11 -20.07
C LEU A 28 8.29 17.33 -21.51
N ILE A 29 8.12 16.25 -22.27
CA ILE A 29 7.32 16.25 -23.50
C ILE A 29 6.00 15.56 -23.17
N ARG A 30 4.93 16.36 -23.13
CA ARG A 30 3.56 15.88 -22.97
C ARG A 30 3.07 15.42 -24.35
N VAL A 31 3.00 14.12 -24.60
CA VAL A 31 2.37 13.56 -25.80
C VAL A 31 1.15 12.75 -25.35
N THR A 32 -0.04 13.24 -25.69
CA THR A 32 -1.29 12.46 -25.64
C THR A 32 -1.38 11.63 -26.92
N PRO A 33 -1.42 10.30 -26.89
CA PRO A 33 -1.63 9.51 -28.10
C PRO A 33 -3.14 9.35 -28.35
N THR A 34 -3.63 9.89 -29.46
CA THR A 34 -5.03 9.77 -29.91
C THR A 34 -5.26 8.68 -30.96
N SER A 35 -4.28 7.82 -31.27
CA SER A 35 -4.54 6.60 -32.04
C SER A 35 -3.46 5.53 -31.88
N PHE A 36 -3.86 4.28 -32.05
CA PHE A 36 -3.05 3.07 -31.92
C PHE A 36 -2.02 2.87 -33.07
N SER A 37 -1.96 3.77 -34.05
CA SER A 37 -1.13 3.62 -35.26
C SER A 37 0.29 4.20 -35.16
N ASP A 38 0.62 4.97 -34.12
CA ASP A 38 1.90 5.71 -34.04
C ASP A 38 3.01 5.04 -33.20
N VAL A 39 2.83 3.78 -32.81
CA VAL A 39 3.83 3.04 -31.99
C VAL A 39 5.10 2.70 -32.80
N SER A 40 5.04 2.73 -34.13
CA SER A 40 6.19 2.41 -35.00
C SER A 40 7.23 3.54 -35.10
N SER A 41 6.89 4.79 -34.73
CA SER A 41 7.82 5.93 -34.85
C SER A 41 8.67 6.18 -33.60
N LEU A 42 8.31 5.61 -32.45
CA LEU A 42 9.01 5.77 -31.16
C LEU A 42 10.19 4.79 -30.96
N ALA A 43 10.47 3.92 -31.93
CA ALA A 43 11.56 2.95 -31.86
C ALA A 43 12.99 3.54 -32.02
N ARG A 44 13.15 4.87 -32.09
CA ARG A 44 14.46 5.52 -32.33
C ARG A 44 15.11 6.24 -31.15
N THR A 45 14.54 6.18 -29.95
CA THR A 45 15.16 6.71 -28.74
C THR A 45 15.21 5.67 -27.64
N GLY A 46 16.10 4.68 -27.74
CA GLY A 46 16.68 3.93 -26.62
C GLY A 46 15.77 3.26 -25.58
N VAL A 47 14.45 3.25 -25.73
CA VAL A 47 13.51 2.60 -24.81
C VAL A 47 13.37 1.15 -25.21
N CYS A 48 14.10 0.31 -24.47
CA CYS A 48 13.80 -1.08 -24.12
C CYS A 48 13.31 -2.00 -25.24
N ALA A 49 14.23 -2.83 -25.77
CA ALA A 49 13.89 -4.06 -26.48
C ALA A 49 12.87 -4.95 -25.72
N HIS A 50 12.83 -4.87 -24.38
CA HIS A 50 11.85 -5.53 -23.53
C HIS A 50 10.42 -4.96 -23.64
N ALA A 51 10.28 -3.64 -23.82
CA ALA A 51 8.97 -3.01 -24.02
C ALA A 51 8.40 -3.35 -25.40
N ALA A 52 9.27 -3.39 -26.43
CA ALA A 52 8.90 -3.85 -27.76
C ALA A 52 8.51 -5.34 -27.77
N ALA A 53 9.23 -6.21 -27.03
CA ALA A 53 8.90 -7.63 -26.91
C ALA A 53 7.57 -7.88 -26.15
N ALA A 54 7.28 -7.13 -25.09
CA ALA A 54 6.00 -7.22 -24.38
C ALA A 54 4.83 -6.72 -25.24
N ALA A 55 5.02 -5.60 -25.96
CA ALA A 55 4.03 -5.10 -26.92
C ALA A 55 3.80 -6.09 -28.07
N ALA A 56 4.85 -6.78 -28.55
CA ALA A 56 4.74 -7.83 -29.56
C ALA A 56 4.07 -9.11 -29.04
N ALA A 57 4.27 -9.47 -27.77
CA ALA A 57 3.58 -10.62 -27.14
C ALA A 57 2.07 -10.36 -26.91
N LEU A 58 1.68 -9.09 -26.78
CA LEU A 58 0.28 -8.66 -26.71
C LEU A 58 -0.35 -8.42 -28.10
N ALA A 59 0.48 -8.24 -29.14
CA ALA A 59 0.02 -8.05 -30.52
C ALA A 59 -0.58 -9.35 -31.07
N GLY A 60 -1.87 -9.55 -30.81
CA GLY A 60 -2.64 -10.73 -31.24
C GLY A 60 -3.62 -11.24 -30.19
N ILE A 61 -3.54 -10.74 -28.95
CA ILE A 61 -4.53 -11.02 -27.91
C ILE A 61 -5.63 -9.97 -28.03
N ASP A 62 -6.85 -10.38 -28.36
CA ASP A 62 -8.02 -9.53 -28.22
C ASP A 62 -8.16 -9.14 -26.73
N PRO A 63 -7.98 -7.85 -26.37
CA PRO A 63 -8.04 -7.42 -24.97
C PRO A 63 -9.38 -7.76 -24.34
N GLN A 64 -10.48 -7.74 -25.10
CA GLN A 64 -11.81 -8.02 -24.58
C GLN A 64 -11.99 -9.51 -24.26
N ALA A 65 -11.53 -10.39 -25.15
CA ALA A 65 -11.50 -11.83 -24.89
C ALA A 65 -10.55 -12.20 -23.73
N ALA A 66 -9.45 -11.47 -23.57
CA ALA A 66 -8.51 -11.68 -22.46
C ALA A 66 -9.09 -11.21 -21.12
N ARG A 67 -9.79 -10.06 -21.09
CA ARG A 67 -10.53 -9.58 -19.92
C ARG A 67 -11.52 -10.61 -19.42
N ALA A 68 -12.31 -11.21 -20.32
CA ALA A 68 -13.29 -12.24 -19.97
C ALA A 68 -12.69 -13.51 -19.34
N LYS A 69 -11.38 -13.74 -19.52
CA LYS A 69 -10.65 -14.89 -18.97
C LYS A 69 -9.84 -14.55 -17.72
N LEU A 70 -9.70 -13.28 -17.36
CA LEU A 70 -8.94 -12.89 -16.18
C LEU A 70 -9.63 -13.42 -14.94
N GLN A 71 -8.92 -14.23 -14.16
CA GLN A 71 -9.38 -14.71 -12.87
C GLN A 71 -8.44 -14.26 -11.77
N LEU A 72 -9.00 -13.71 -10.69
CA LEU A 72 -8.27 -13.33 -9.49
C LEU A 72 -8.72 -14.20 -8.32
N TYR A 73 -7.79 -14.52 -7.43
CA TYR A 73 -8.14 -15.19 -6.19
C TYR A 73 -8.78 -14.18 -5.23
N ASN A 74 -10.04 -14.41 -4.86
CA ASN A 74 -10.77 -13.56 -3.94
C ASN A 74 -10.63 -14.11 -2.52
N THR A 75 -9.95 -13.37 -1.65
CA THR A 75 -9.73 -13.79 -0.25
C THR A 75 -11.04 -13.96 0.53
N MET A 76 -12.09 -13.20 0.20
CA MET A 76 -13.39 -13.29 0.88
C MET A 76 -14.05 -14.65 0.64
N THR A 77 -14.06 -15.12 -0.62
CA THR A 77 -14.73 -16.36 -1.03
C THR A 77 -13.79 -17.56 -1.10
N ARG A 78 -12.47 -17.32 -1.04
CA ARG A 78 -11.39 -18.33 -1.11
C ARG A 78 -11.34 -19.10 -2.42
N THR A 79 -11.85 -18.52 -3.50
CA THR A 79 -11.88 -19.13 -4.83
C THR A 79 -11.27 -18.19 -5.86
N LYS A 80 -10.91 -18.74 -7.02
CA LYS A 80 -10.63 -17.94 -8.20
C LYS A 80 -11.95 -17.53 -8.83
N GLU A 81 -12.11 -16.25 -9.07
CA GLU A 81 -13.32 -15.68 -9.64
C GLU A 81 -12.96 -14.89 -10.89
N THR A 82 -13.86 -14.88 -11.87
CA THR A 82 -13.72 -14.01 -13.04
C THR A 82 -13.70 -12.56 -12.57
N PHE A 83 -12.65 -11.83 -12.96
CA PHE A 83 -12.54 -10.42 -12.67
C PHE A 83 -13.57 -9.64 -13.47
N THR A 84 -14.39 -8.87 -12.77
CA THR A 84 -15.37 -7.96 -13.37
C THR A 84 -15.18 -6.56 -12.82
N THR A 85 -15.36 -5.57 -13.68
CA THR A 85 -15.41 -4.16 -13.30
C THR A 85 -16.81 -3.80 -12.83
N ARG A 86 -16.93 -2.60 -12.26
CA ARG A 86 -18.22 -2.01 -11.89
C ARG A 86 -19.09 -1.80 -13.13
N PRO A 87 -20.38 -2.19 -13.13
CA PRO A 87 -21.27 -2.01 -14.28
C PRO A 87 -21.35 -0.56 -14.77
N GLU A 88 -21.28 0.40 -13.85
CA GLU A 88 -21.29 1.84 -14.12
C GLU A 88 -20.00 2.37 -14.78
N THR A 89 -18.89 1.64 -14.66
CA THR A 89 -17.58 2.03 -15.22
C THR A 89 -16.86 0.79 -15.78
N PRO A 90 -17.32 0.21 -16.90
CA PRO A 90 -16.87 -1.10 -17.37
C PRO A 90 -15.38 -1.12 -17.78
N ASP A 91 -14.84 0.02 -18.20
CA ASP A 91 -13.44 0.16 -18.60
C ASP A 91 -12.51 0.66 -17.49
N ARG A 92 -13.03 0.94 -16.29
CA ARG A 92 -12.25 1.49 -15.18
C ARG A 92 -12.04 0.48 -14.07
N VAL A 93 -10.80 0.42 -13.58
CA VAL A 93 -10.41 -0.35 -12.40
C VAL A 93 -9.91 0.60 -11.32
N GLN A 94 -10.42 0.43 -10.10
CA GLN A 94 -9.92 1.12 -8.91
C GLN A 94 -9.18 0.10 -8.05
N MET A 95 -7.87 0.28 -7.91
CA MET A 95 -7.00 -0.64 -7.18
C MET A 95 -6.36 0.11 -6.01
N TYR A 96 -6.63 -0.37 -4.78
CA TYR A 96 -5.97 0.12 -3.57
C TYR A 96 -5.01 -0.95 -3.04
N VAL A 97 -3.77 -0.56 -2.76
CA VAL A 97 -2.77 -1.42 -2.12
C VAL A 97 -2.24 -0.70 -0.90
N CYS A 98 -2.29 -1.33 0.27
CA CYS A 98 -1.75 -0.74 1.50
C CYS A 98 -0.26 -0.40 1.32
N GLY A 99 0.12 0.83 1.65
CA GLY A 99 1.51 1.24 1.66
C GLY A 99 2.24 0.89 2.96
N VAL A 100 3.39 1.53 3.14
CA VAL A 100 4.28 1.29 4.27
C VAL A 100 4.06 2.30 5.39
N THR A 101 4.38 1.89 6.61
CA THR A 101 4.66 2.83 7.71
C THR A 101 6.09 3.32 7.56
N VAL A 102 6.29 4.63 7.41
CA VAL A 102 7.56 5.22 6.97
C VAL A 102 8.49 5.57 8.13
N TYR A 103 8.85 4.57 8.92
CA TYR A 103 9.77 4.71 10.07
C TYR A 103 11.18 4.13 9.82
N ASP A 104 11.35 3.35 8.75
CA ASP A 104 12.62 2.69 8.39
C ASP A 104 12.69 2.36 6.88
N TYR A 105 13.83 1.87 6.41
CA TYR A 105 14.08 1.44 5.04
C TYR A 105 13.21 0.26 4.60
N SER A 106 13.00 0.12 3.29
CA SER A 106 12.29 -1.02 2.73
C SER A 106 13.06 -2.32 2.92
N HIS A 107 12.37 -3.40 3.29
CA HIS A 107 12.94 -4.75 3.30
C HIS A 107 12.37 -5.61 2.17
N ILE A 108 12.92 -6.81 1.95
CA ILE A 108 12.52 -7.71 0.86
C ILE A 108 11.03 -8.07 0.85
N GLY A 109 10.38 -8.08 2.02
CA GLY A 109 8.92 -8.25 2.12
C GLY A 109 8.13 -7.15 1.40
N HIS A 110 8.57 -5.89 1.48
CA HIS A 110 7.97 -4.76 0.75
C HIS A 110 8.20 -4.93 -0.75
N ALA A 111 9.44 -5.23 -1.15
CA ALA A 111 9.78 -5.48 -2.56
C ALA A 111 8.87 -6.55 -3.18
N ARG A 112 8.69 -7.70 -2.50
CA ARG A 112 7.81 -8.77 -2.97
C ARG A 112 6.37 -8.29 -3.21
N VAL A 113 5.80 -7.54 -2.28
CA VAL A 113 4.42 -7.07 -2.38
C VAL A 113 4.28 -6.06 -3.52
N TYR A 114 5.13 -5.03 -3.56
CA TYR A 114 4.98 -3.96 -4.54
C TYR A 114 5.34 -4.41 -5.95
N THR A 115 6.31 -5.30 -6.14
CA THR A 115 6.56 -5.91 -7.46
C THR A 115 5.36 -6.77 -7.92
N ALA A 116 4.74 -7.54 -7.03
CA ALA A 116 3.58 -8.36 -7.40
C ALA A 116 2.38 -7.51 -7.85
N PHE A 117 2.10 -6.42 -7.13
CA PHE A 117 1.04 -5.49 -7.52
C PHE A 117 1.40 -4.61 -8.72
N ASP A 118 2.69 -4.32 -8.95
CA ASP A 118 3.14 -3.66 -10.18
C ASP A 118 2.90 -4.54 -11.42
N VAL A 119 3.17 -5.84 -11.32
CA VAL A 119 2.83 -6.79 -12.40
C VAL A 119 1.33 -6.79 -12.67
N LEU A 120 0.50 -6.81 -11.63
CA LEU A 120 -0.97 -6.72 -11.79
C LEU A 120 -1.38 -5.38 -12.41
N TYR A 121 -0.81 -4.26 -11.97
CA TYR A 121 -1.08 -2.93 -12.50
C TYR A 121 -0.77 -2.85 -13.99
N ARG A 122 0.42 -3.33 -14.40
CA ARG A 122 0.85 -3.39 -15.81
C ARG A 122 -0.05 -4.29 -16.64
N LEU A 123 -0.43 -5.46 -16.11
CA LEU A 123 -1.34 -6.37 -16.78
C LEU A 123 -2.70 -5.71 -17.02
N LEU A 124 -3.29 -5.09 -16.01
CA LEU A 124 -4.61 -4.45 -16.13
C LEU A 124 -4.55 -3.24 -17.08
N ALA A 125 -3.57 -2.35 -16.90
CA ALA A 125 -3.47 -1.12 -17.67
C ALA A 125 -2.94 -1.37 -19.09
N ALA A 126 -1.71 -1.83 -19.23
CA ALA A 126 -1.07 -1.99 -20.53
C ALA A 126 -1.46 -3.31 -21.22
N GLY A 127 -1.65 -4.38 -20.47
CA GLY A 127 -1.97 -5.70 -21.02
C GLY A 127 -3.42 -5.86 -21.47
N LEU A 128 -4.37 -5.34 -20.67
CA LEU A 128 -5.80 -5.47 -20.89
C LEU A 128 -6.48 -4.15 -21.27
N GLY A 129 -5.75 -3.04 -21.30
CA GLY A 129 -6.24 -1.74 -21.74
C GLY A 129 -7.26 -1.08 -20.79
N TYR A 130 -7.29 -1.45 -19.51
CA TYR A 130 -8.16 -0.79 -18.54
C TYR A 130 -7.64 0.61 -18.19
N ASP A 131 -8.54 1.54 -17.90
CA ASP A 131 -8.22 2.76 -17.17
C ASP A 131 -8.07 2.42 -15.68
N VAL A 132 -6.84 2.28 -15.21
CA VAL A 132 -6.56 1.84 -13.84
C VAL A 132 -6.14 3.00 -12.97
N GLN A 133 -6.98 3.34 -11.99
CA GLN A 133 -6.64 4.21 -10.88
C GLN A 133 -6.01 3.39 -9.77
N TYR A 134 -4.68 3.48 -9.63
CA TYR A 134 -3.92 2.81 -8.58
C TYR A 134 -3.65 3.78 -7.42
N VAL A 135 -4.11 3.43 -6.22
CA VAL A 135 -3.88 4.19 -4.98
C VAL A 135 -3.03 3.38 -4.00
N ARG A 136 -2.01 4.01 -3.42
CA ARG A 136 -1.20 3.44 -2.33
C ARG A 136 -0.91 4.52 -1.28
N ASN A 137 -1.33 4.32 -0.05
CA ASN A 137 -1.13 5.34 0.99
C ASN A 137 0.32 5.36 1.53
N PHE A 138 0.66 6.38 2.30
CA PHE A 138 1.74 6.31 3.30
C PHE A 138 1.13 6.44 4.69
N THR A 139 1.53 5.56 5.60
CA THR A 139 1.23 5.73 7.03
C THR A 139 2.37 6.54 7.63
N ASP A 140 2.22 7.86 7.65
CA ASP A 140 3.22 8.84 8.09
C ASP A 140 2.94 9.42 9.49
N VAL A 141 1.95 8.88 10.18
CA VAL A 141 1.68 9.08 11.60
C VAL A 141 1.38 7.73 12.24
N ASP A 142 2.23 7.28 13.17
CA ASP A 142 2.15 5.98 13.84
C ASP A 142 3.03 5.99 15.11
N ASP A 143 2.67 5.19 16.12
CA ASP A 143 3.44 5.03 17.37
C ASP A 143 4.92 4.68 17.09
N LYS A 144 5.21 3.90 16.04
CA LYS A 144 6.59 3.54 15.65
C LYS A 144 7.39 4.71 15.09
N ILE A 145 6.75 5.62 14.36
CA ILE A 145 7.38 6.82 13.81
C ILE A 145 7.75 7.75 14.97
N ILE A 146 6.80 7.99 15.88
CA ILE A 146 7.00 8.82 17.07
C ILE A 146 8.16 8.29 17.92
N ALA A 147 8.15 6.99 18.24
CA ALA A 147 9.22 6.37 19.03
C ALA A 147 10.59 6.49 18.33
N ARG A 148 10.65 6.19 17.02
CA ARG A 148 11.91 6.26 16.27
C ARG A 148 12.46 7.68 16.13
N ALA A 149 11.57 8.65 15.96
CA ALA A 149 11.90 10.07 15.88
C ALA A 149 12.44 10.59 17.20
N ALA A 150 11.82 10.21 18.33
CA ALA A 150 12.31 10.51 19.67
C ALA A 150 13.72 9.93 19.90
N ASP A 151 13.95 8.66 19.53
CA ASP A 151 15.28 8.03 19.62
C ASP A 151 16.35 8.74 18.77
N ALA A 152 15.93 9.30 17.63
CA ALA A 152 16.82 10.03 16.71
C ALA A 152 16.99 11.52 17.05
N GLY A 153 16.17 12.07 17.95
CA GLY A 153 16.09 13.51 18.18
C GLY A 153 15.62 14.29 16.94
N GLU A 154 14.79 13.68 16.09
CA GLU A 154 14.27 14.24 14.85
C GLU A 154 12.76 14.53 14.98
N ASP A 155 12.24 15.47 14.20
CA ASP A 155 10.79 15.66 14.04
C ASP A 155 10.15 14.43 13.37
N PRO A 156 9.02 13.88 13.88
CA PRO A 156 8.37 12.70 13.30
C PRO A 156 7.99 12.85 11.82
N LEU A 157 7.52 14.03 11.40
CA LEU A 157 7.13 14.27 10.01
C LEU A 157 8.34 14.40 9.09
N ALA A 158 9.44 14.98 9.57
CA ALA A 158 10.72 14.99 8.88
C ALA A 158 11.26 13.56 8.66
N LEU A 159 11.22 12.73 9.71
CA LEU A 159 11.64 11.33 9.64
C LEU A 159 10.80 10.55 8.62
N ALA A 160 9.47 10.72 8.68
CA ALA A 160 8.55 10.12 7.72
C ALA A 160 8.85 10.57 6.28
N GLY A 161 9.05 11.88 6.07
CA GLY A 161 9.40 12.45 4.77
C GLY A 161 10.68 11.87 4.18
N ARG A 162 11.71 11.67 5.02
CA ARG A 162 12.97 11.03 4.61
C ARG A 162 12.73 9.59 4.15
N PHE A 163 12.03 8.77 4.93
CA PHE A 163 11.78 7.38 4.55
C PHE A 163 10.79 7.21 3.39
N ILE A 164 9.90 8.18 3.15
CA ILE A 164 9.12 8.24 1.90
C ILE A 164 10.06 8.39 0.70
N ALA A 165 11.06 9.28 0.77
CA ALA A 165 12.01 9.49 -0.32
C ALA A 165 12.88 8.24 -0.58
N GLU A 166 13.35 7.58 0.48
CA GLU A 166 14.08 6.30 0.40
C GLU A 166 13.21 5.20 -0.22
N PHE A 167 11.96 5.07 0.23
CA PHE A 167 11.01 4.11 -0.35
C PHE A 167 10.79 4.36 -1.85
N HIS A 168 10.66 5.62 -2.27
CA HIS A 168 10.54 5.96 -3.70
C HIS A 168 11.81 5.60 -4.49
N GLU A 169 13.00 5.74 -3.90
CA GLU A 169 14.23 5.30 -4.52
C GLU A 169 14.26 3.78 -4.72
N ASP A 170 13.91 3.01 -3.69
CA ASP A 170 13.80 1.56 -3.75
C ASP A 170 12.81 1.10 -4.83
N MET A 171 11.61 1.69 -4.85
CA MET A 171 10.57 1.32 -5.83
C MET A 171 11.02 1.64 -7.27
N ARG A 172 11.73 2.75 -7.49
CA ARG A 172 12.33 3.06 -8.79
C ARG A 172 13.42 2.07 -9.17
N ALA A 173 14.29 1.69 -8.23
CA ALA A 173 15.35 0.71 -8.47
C ALA A 173 14.78 -0.68 -8.80
N LEU A 174 13.65 -1.05 -8.22
CA LEU A 174 12.90 -2.27 -8.55
C LEU A 174 12.11 -2.19 -9.87
N GLY A 175 12.05 -1.01 -10.50
CA GLY A 175 11.30 -0.79 -11.74
C GLY A 175 9.78 -0.74 -11.56
N CYS A 176 9.29 -0.55 -10.34
CA CYS A 176 7.85 -0.40 -10.08
C CYS A 176 7.34 0.95 -10.62
N LEU A 177 6.16 0.96 -11.22
CA LEU A 177 5.49 2.18 -11.63
C LEU A 177 4.95 2.92 -10.40
N PRO A 178 4.96 4.27 -10.41
CA PRO A 178 4.31 5.05 -9.38
C PRO A 178 2.78 4.81 -9.42
N PRO A 179 2.10 4.76 -8.26
CA PRO A 179 0.65 4.81 -8.19
C PRO A 179 0.09 6.09 -8.81
N THR A 180 -1.18 6.05 -9.22
CA THR A 180 -1.93 7.24 -9.66
C THR A 180 -2.07 8.25 -8.52
N LEU A 181 -2.27 7.78 -7.30
CA LEU A 181 -2.38 8.60 -6.09
C LEU A 181 -1.60 7.95 -4.94
N GLU A 182 -0.82 8.77 -4.22
CA GLU A 182 -0.10 8.36 -3.02
C GLU A 182 -0.44 9.24 -1.80
N PRO A 183 -1.65 9.09 -1.22
CA PRO A 183 -2.09 9.92 -0.10
C PRO A 183 -1.30 9.62 1.17
N ARG A 184 -0.97 10.66 1.94
CA ARG A 184 -0.43 10.51 3.29
C ARG A 184 -1.55 10.47 4.32
N ALA A 185 -1.36 9.77 5.43
CA ALA A 185 -2.36 9.72 6.49
C ALA A 185 -2.60 11.12 7.10
N THR A 186 -1.53 11.90 7.26
CA THR A 186 -1.59 13.28 7.78
C THR A 186 -2.44 14.23 6.92
N ASP A 187 -2.52 14.00 5.60
CA ASP A 187 -3.30 14.84 4.68
C ASP A 187 -4.82 14.57 4.75
N PHE A 188 -5.26 13.49 5.41
CA PHE A 188 -6.65 13.02 5.41
C PHE A 188 -7.29 12.96 6.81
N ILE A 189 -6.70 13.65 7.79
CA ILE A 189 -7.23 13.69 9.17
C ILE A 189 -8.69 14.18 9.22
N PRO A 190 -9.11 15.25 8.51
CA PRO A 190 -10.51 15.68 8.51
C PRO A 190 -11.49 14.59 8.04
N GLU A 191 -11.13 13.84 7.00
CA GLU A 191 -11.92 12.74 6.44
C GLU A 191 -11.98 11.55 7.39
N MET A 192 -10.89 11.25 8.10
CA MET A 192 -10.87 10.24 9.16
C MET A 192 -11.83 10.61 10.27
N VAL A 193 -11.76 11.85 10.79
CA VAL A 193 -12.68 12.35 11.83
C VAL A 193 -14.14 12.25 11.35
N ALA A 194 -14.44 12.75 10.15
CA ALA A 194 -15.80 12.68 9.58
C ALA A 194 -16.30 11.24 9.43
N THR A 195 -15.42 10.30 9.07
CA THR A 195 -15.77 8.89 8.97
C THR A 195 -16.03 8.28 10.34
N ILE A 196 -15.19 8.56 11.33
CA ILE A 196 -15.36 8.10 12.71
C ILE A 196 -16.67 8.63 13.29
N SER A 197 -16.99 9.91 13.07
CA SER A 197 -18.27 10.50 13.50
C SER A 197 -19.48 9.76 12.92
N ARG A 198 -19.43 9.35 11.64
CA ARG A 198 -20.49 8.53 11.03
C ARG A 198 -20.59 7.13 11.64
N ILE A 199 -19.46 6.50 11.94
CA ILE A 199 -19.43 5.18 12.59
C ILE A 199 -20.05 5.26 13.99
N ILE A 200 -19.76 6.32 14.75
CA ILE A 200 -20.38 6.59 16.06
C ILE A 200 -21.89 6.81 15.88
N ALA A 201 -22.30 7.67 14.95
CA ALA A 201 -23.71 7.97 14.71
C ALA A 201 -24.54 6.74 14.33
N ASN A 202 -23.91 5.76 13.65
CA ASN A 202 -24.52 4.49 13.30
C ASN A 202 -24.46 3.43 14.43
N GLY A 203 -23.97 3.78 15.62
CA GLY A 203 -23.94 2.88 16.78
C GLY A 203 -22.82 1.83 16.78
N HIS A 204 -21.82 1.98 15.89
CA HIS A 204 -20.73 1.02 15.72
C HIS A 204 -19.42 1.41 16.42
N ALA A 205 -19.37 2.59 17.03
CA ALA A 205 -18.22 3.06 17.80
C ALA A 205 -18.66 3.81 19.05
N TYR A 206 -17.75 3.91 20.01
CA TYR A 206 -17.98 4.62 21.26
C TYR A 206 -16.71 5.33 21.70
N ALA A 207 -16.87 6.54 22.25
CA ALA A 207 -15.79 7.25 22.94
C ALA A 207 -15.68 6.78 24.39
N VAL A 208 -14.48 6.85 24.95
CA VAL A 208 -14.22 6.60 26.38
C VAL A 208 -13.60 7.84 27.03
N GLU A 209 -13.55 7.83 28.36
CA GLU A 209 -12.84 8.86 29.11
C GLU A 209 -11.35 8.92 28.68
N GLY A 210 -10.85 10.14 28.48
CA GLY A 210 -9.51 10.41 27.95
C GLY A 210 -9.46 10.70 26.45
N GLY A 211 -10.57 10.56 25.71
CA GLY A 211 -10.68 11.01 24.31
C GLY A 211 -10.42 9.94 23.25
N ASP A 212 -10.13 8.71 23.66
CA ASP A 212 -10.02 7.58 22.72
C ASP A 212 -11.40 7.18 22.18
N VAL A 213 -11.43 6.70 20.94
CA VAL A 213 -12.63 6.16 20.29
C VAL A 213 -12.36 4.73 19.83
N PHE A 214 -13.23 3.81 20.20
CA PHE A 214 -13.14 2.39 19.84
C PHE A 214 -14.27 1.96 18.92
N PHE A 215 -13.96 1.08 17.97
CA PHE A 215 -14.96 0.34 17.21
C PHE A 215 -15.50 -0.81 18.05
N ASN A 216 -16.82 -0.93 18.16
CA ASN A 216 -17.49 -2.04 18.82
C ASN A 216 -17.62 -3.21 17.85
N VAL A 217 -16.73 -4.20 17.94
CA VAL A 217 -16.73 -5.36 17.05
C VAL A 217 -18.04 -6.15 17.15
N GLY A 218 -18.62 -6.24 18.34
CA GLY A 218 -19.91 -6.92 18.56
C GLY A 218 -21.09 -6.26 17.86
N SER A 219 -20.98 -5.00 17.44
CA SER A 219 -22.03 -4.27 16.72
C SER A 219 -22.10 -4.60 15.22
N LEU A 220 -21.12 -5.32 14.66
CA LEU A 220 -21.05 -5.63 13.24
C LEU A 220 -21.19 -7.14 13.00
N PRO A 221 -22.40 -7.64 12.68
CA PRO A 221 -22.61 -9.03 12.29
C PRO A 221 -21.71 -9.39 11.11
N GLY A 222 -21.05 -10.55 11.19
CA GLY A 222 -20.13 -11.03 10.14
C GLY A 222 -18.71 -10.48 10.22
N TYR A 223 -18.35 -9.73 11.27
CA TYR A 223 -16.96 -9.35 11.51
C TYR A 223 -16.03 -10.59 11.52
N GLY A 224 -14.94 -10.52 10.76
CA GLY A 224 -14.00 -11.64 10.58
C GLY A 224 -14.15 -12.39 9.26
N ALA A 225 -15.23 -12.17 8.49
CA ALA A 225 -15.53 -12.90 7.23
C ALA A 225 -14.34 -12.96 6.25
N LEU A 226 -13.62 -11.84 6.05
CA LEU A 226 -12.46 -11.79 5.17
C LEU A 226 -11.33 -12.74 5.61
N SER A 227 -11.05 -12.80 6.92
CA SER A 227 -10.04 -13.70 7.48
C SER A 227 -10.53 -15.14 7.61
N GLY A 228 -11.85 -15.35 7.71
CA GLY A 228 -12.50 -16.62 8.02
C GLY A 228 -12.27 -17.09 9.45
N ARG A 229 -11.75 -16.23 10.33
CA ARG A 229 -11.67 -16.51 11.77
C ARG A 229 -13.00 -16.23 12.42
N VAL A 230 -13.43 -17.11 13.31
CA VAL A 230 -14.59 -16.89 14.18
C VAL A 230 -14.14 -16.00 15.33
N GLN A 231 -15.02 -15.14 15.86
CA GLN A 231 -14.66 -14.23 16.96
C GLN A 231 -14.14 -14.97 18.20
N GLU A 232 -14.62 -16.20 18.45
CA GLU A 232 -14.18 -17.09 19.53
C GLU A 232 -12.70 -17.50 19.41
N ASP A 233 -12.15 -17.51 18.19
CA ASP A 233 -10.73 -17.81 17.93
C ASP A 233 -9.82 -16.59 18.17
N ASN A 234 -10.37 -15.38 18.20
CA ASN A 234 -9.63 -14.17 18.52
C ASN A 234 -9.49 -14.03 20.03
N ARG A 235 -8.51 -14.73 20.59
CA ARG A 235 -8.08 -14.52 21.97
C ARG A 235 -7.52 -13.12 22.13
N ALA A 236 -8.33 -12.23 22.67
CA ALA A 236 -7.88 -10.93 23.11
C ALA A 236 -6.80 -11.09 24.19
N GLY A 237 -5.68 -10.37 24.03
CA GLY A 237 -4.59 -10.35 25.01
C GLY A 237 -3.30 -11.09 24.62
N GLU A 238 -3.19 -11.73 23.45
CA GLU A 238 -1.94 -12.42 23.07
C GLU A 238 -0.78 -11.47 22.71
N ARG A 239 -1.02 -10.17 22.47
CA ARG A 239 0.03 -9.22 22.07
C ARG A 239 0.00 -7.82 22.73
N VAL A 240 -1.11 -7.41 23.36
CA VAL A 240 -1.26 -6.10 24.00
C VAL A 240 -2.10 -6.24 25.27
N ALA A 241 -1.76 -5.50 26.33
CA ALA A 241 -2.55 -5.45 27.56
C ALA A 241 -4.02 -5.09 27.27
N VAL A 242 -4.95 -5.79 27.92
CA VAL A 242 -6.39 -5.54 27.76
C VAL A 242 -6.69 -4.15 28.34
N ASP A 243 -7.06 -3.20 27.48
CA ASP A 243 -7.56 -1.90 27.91
C ASP A 243 -8.95 -2.11 28.55
N ALA A 244 -9.02 -1.95 29.87
CA ALA A 244 -10.23 -2.18 30.66
C ALA A 244 -11.40 -1.26 30.28
N ARG A 245 -11.14 -0.18 29.52
CA ARG A 245 -12.17 0.74 29.04
C ARG A 245 -12.94 0.19 27.83
N LYS A 246 -12.43 -0.87 27.19
CA LYS A 246 -13.10 -1.52 26.05
C LYS A 246 -14.31 -2.32 26.51
N ARG A 247 -15.42 -2.17 25.77
CA ARG A 247 -16.66 -2.96 25.96
C ARG A 247 -16.47 -4.41 25.54
N GLY A 248 -15.75 -4.63 24.43
CA GLY A 248 -15.39 -5.93 23.92
C GLY A 248 -13.88 -6.09 23.84
N PRO A 249 -13.33 -7.27 24.17
CA PRO A 249 -11.89 -7.45 24.20
C PRO A 249 -11.28 -7.51 22.78
N ALA A 250 -12.12 -7.68 21.75
CA ALA A 250 -11.77 -7.57 20.33
C ALA A 250 -11.86 -6.13 19.77
N ASP A 251 -12.38 -5.17 20.55
CA ASP A 251 -12.55 -3.79 20.09
C ASP A 251 -11.18 -3.14 19.81
N PHE A 252 -11.12 -2.33 18.77
CA PHE A 252 -9.90 -1.67 18.31
C PHE A 252 -10.08 -0.17 18.21
N ALA A 253 -8.99 0.57 18.39
CA ALA A 253 -9.01 2.02 18.36
C ALA A 253 -9.27 2.53 16.93
N LEU A 254 -10.20 3.45 16.80
CA LEU A 254 -10.40 4.29 15.61
C LEU A 254 -9.69 5.63 15.75
N TRP A 255 -9.63 6.14 16.98
CA TRP A 255 -8.92 7.37 17.34
C TRP A 255 -8.24 7.17 18.68
N LYS A 256 -6.99 7.63 18.80
CA LYS A 256 -6.25 7.66 20.06
C LYS A 256 -6.00 9.12 20.42
N ALA A 257 -6.27 9.50 21.66
CA ALA A 257 -5.83 10.77 22.18
C ALA A 257 -4.30 10.81 22.25
N SER A 258 -3.71 11.92 21.80
CA SER A 258 -2.26 12.12 21.88
C SER A 258 -1.79 12.16 23.33
N LYS A 259 -0.70 11.48 23.63
CA LYS A 259 -0.05 11.58 24.95
C LYS A 259 0.77 12.88 25.02
N PRO A 260 1.07 13.39 26.23
CA PRO A 260 1.95 14.54 26.37
C PRO A 260 3.31 14.28 25.70
N GLY A 261 3.69 15.16 24.76
CA GLY A 261 4.96 15.08 24.03
C GLY A 261 4.92 14.25 22.74
N GLU A 262 3.76 13.72 22.35
CA GLU A 262 3.50 13.16 21.01
C GLU A 262 3.01 14.23 20.02
#